data_AF-A0A9D6SBW0-F1
#
_entry.id   AF-A0A9D6SBW0-F1
#
_cell.length_a   1.000
_cell.length_b   1.000
_cell.length_c   1.000
_cell.angle_alpha   90.00
_cell.angle_beta   90.00
_cell.angle_gamma   90.00
#
_symmetry.space_group_name_H-M   'P 1'
#
loop_
_entity.id
_entity.type
_entity.pdbx_description
1 polymer ?
#
loop_
_entity_poly.entity_id
_entity_poly.type
_entity_poly.pdbx_seq_one_letter_code
_entity_poly.pdbx_strand_id
1 'polypeptide(L)'
;MDPDWVEEARPDLFELTLRAPLVVHGRTLDGRRKYPVVAVIEVLQGEFSGKTLRVAFRHLNRSRDPKEPPIQFLEGREILLFLAPGGEGKPGDRFQLVRRRHGKVDLPGEGSAGILEAVRIFARVVETDPAEHFSRIRDLLESPNPIVASTVLRQFRKHGLAGPEDLPGILRILRLGREEERLLAARILESFLAGTRGEGREMERESDVLDLLVAAARNDPSPAVRAASVSALRESGSPVAVETLVWIARTDASQMVRFQAEIALLHLRRQGEGTRP
;
A
#
# COMPACT_ATOMS: atom_id res chain seq x y z
N MET A 1 -6.01 15.82 -23.30
CA MET A 1 -5.60 14.67 -24.12
C MET A 1 -4.94 13.73 -23.14
N ASP A 2 -5.74 12.81 -22.61
CA ASP A 2 -5.39 11.98 -21.45
C ASP A 2 -5.00 10.60 -21.97
N PRO A 3 -3.72 10.21 -21.92
CA PRO A 3 -3.35 8.84 -22.20
C PRO A 3 -3.48 8.06 -20.90
N ASP A 4 -4.62 7.38 -20.74
CA ASP A 4 -4.91 6.31 -19.77
C ASP A 4 -3.98 5.10 -19.95
N TRP A 5 -2.66 5.31 -19.85
CA TRP A 5 -1.75 4.27 -19.40
C TRP A 5 -1.68 4.39 -17.88
N VAL A 6 -2.75 3.97 -17.20
CA VAL A 6 -2.64 3.58 -15.81
C VAL A 6 -1.70 2.38 -15.81
N GLU A 7 -0.40 2.64 -15.60
CA GLU A 7 0.54 1.63 -15.14
C GLU A 7 -0.18 0.93 -13.99
N GLU A 8 -0.64 -0.31 -14.22
CA GLU A 8 -1.52 -1.00 -13.29
C GLU A 8 -0.78 -1.05 -11.95
N ALA A 9 -1.21 -0.21 -10.99
CA ALA A 9 -0.42 0.06 -9.81
C ALA A 9 -0.04 -1.26 -9.16
N ARG A 10 1.26 -1.44 -8.87
CA ARG A 10 1.82 -2.70 -8.37
C ARG A 10 0.92 -3.24 -7.24
N PRO A 11 0.34 -4.44 -7.38
CA PRO A 11 -0.57 -4.97 -6.38
C PRO A 11 0.19 -5.23 -5.08
N ASP A 12 -0.46 -4.96 -3.95
CA ASP A 12 0.08 -5.32 -2.65
C ASP A 12 -0.21 -6.78 -2.28
N LEU A 13 0.33 -7.23 -1.15
CA LEU A 13 0.19 -8.62 -0.72
C LEU A 13 -1.26 -8.99 -0.40
N PHE A 14 -2.07 -8.06 0.11
CA PHE A 14 -3.49 -8.35 0.36
C PHE A 14 -4.23 -8.57 -0.96
N GLU A 15 -4.02 -7.71 -1.95
CA GLU A 15 -4.64 -7.85 -3.28
C GLU A 15 -4.23 -9.13 -4.02
N LEU A 16 -2.97 -9.53 -3.87
CA LEU A 16 -2.48 -10.80 -4.40
C LEU A 16 -3.12 -11.99 -3.69
N THR A 17 -3.24 -11.92 -2.37
CA THR A 17 -3.87 -12.95 -1.52
C THR A 17 -5.36 -13.10 -1.87
N LEU A 18 -6.08 -11.98 -1.99
CA LEU A 18 -7.50 -11.93 -2.36
C LEU A 18 -7.77 -12.57 -3.73
N ARG A 19 -6.85 -12.42 -4.69
CA ARG A 19 -7.03 -12.90 -6.07
C ARG A 19 -6.55 -14.33 -6.31
N ALA A 20 -5.79 -14.90 -5.39
CA ALA A 20 -5.13 -16.18 -5.61
C ALA A 20 -5.92 -17.32 -4.96
N PRO A 21 -6.50 -18.26 -5.73
CA PRO A 21 -7.13 -19.45 -5.15
C PRO A 21 -6.17 -20.29 -4.30
N LEU A 22 -4.86 -20.24 -4.58
CA LEU A 22 -3.84 -20.97 -3.87
C LEU A 22 -2.65 -20.05 -3.56
N VAL A 23 -2.21 -20.01 -2.30
CA VAL A 23 -0.99 -19.30 -1.88
C VAL A 23 -0.04 -20.29 -1.22
N VAL A 24 1.20 -20.35 -1.71
CA VAL A 24 2.19 -21.35 -1.29
C VAL A 24 3.50 -20.67 -0.93
N HIS A 25 4.02 -21.00 0.26
CA HIS A 25 5.44 -20.84 0.57
C HIS A 25 6.17 -22.10 0.14
N GLY A 26 7.21 -21.93 -0.67
CA GLY A 26 7.95 -23.05 -1.22
C GLY A 26 9.41 -22.74 -1.48
N ARG A 27 10.14 -23.77 -1.91
CA ARG A 27 11.55 -23.70 -2.31
C ARG A 27 11.71 -24.19 -3.73
N THR A 28 12.39 -23.40 -4.56
CA THR A 28 12.65 -23.81 -5.95
C THR A 28 13.63 -24.99 -5.96
N LEU A 29 13.21 -26.12 -6.53
CA LEU A 29 14.05 -27.31 -6.73
C LEU A 29 14.74 -27.28 -8.10
N ASP A 30 14.02 -26.89 -9.15
CA ASP A 30 14.57 -26.80 -10.50
C ASP A 30 13.89 -25.67 -11.27
N GLY A 31 14.65 -24.62 -11.60
CA GLY A 31 14.17 -23.47 -12.37
C GLY A 31 14.45 -23.52 -13.87
N ARG A 32 15.23 -24.50 -14.35
CA ARG A 32 15.73 -24.56 -15.75
C ARG A 32 14.70 -25.20 -16.69
N ARG A 33 13.80 -26.01 -16.15
CA ARG A 33 12.76 -26.74 -16.91
C ARG A 33 11.72 -25.83 -17.57
N LYS A 34 10.90 -26.45 -18.44
CA LYS A 34 9.72 -25.80 -19.06
C LYS A 34 8.74 -25.26 -18.03
N TYR A 35 8.62 -25.97 -16.91
CA TYR A 35 7.85 -25.61 -15.74
C TYR A 35 8.78 -25.79 -14.53
N PRO A 36 9.08 -24.73 -13.75
CA PRO A 36 9.91 -24.84 -12.57
C PRO A 36 9.22 -25.76 -11.57
N VAL A 37 10.01 -26.58 -10.90
CA VAL A 37 9.54 -27.47 -9.84
C VAL A 37 9.82 -26.79 -8.50
N VAL A 38 8.78 -26.67 -7.69
CA VAL A 38 8.83 -26.00 -6.39
C VAL A 38 8.39 -27.02 -5.33
N ALA A 39 9.23 -27.23 -4.33
CA ALA A 39 8.85 -27.96 -3.12
C ALA A 39 7.90 -27.10 -2.30
N VAL A 40 6.77 -27.67 -1.87
CA VAL A 40 5.83 -26.99 -1.01
C VAL A 40 6.31 -27.11 0.43
N ILE A 41 6.56 -25.97 1.07
CA ILE A 41 6.90 -25.91 2.50
C ILE A 41 5.61 -25.76 3.31
N GLU A 42 4.74 -24.83 2.88
CA GLU A 42 3.48 -24.53 3.55
C GLU A 42 2.44 -24.04 2.52
N VAL A 43 1.20 -24.47 2.70
CA VAL A 43 0.04 -23.92 1.99
C VAL A 43 -0.58 -22.87 2.91
N LEU A 44 -0.55 -21.61 2.48
CA LEU A 44 -0.98 -20.46 3.26
C LEU A 44 -2.45 -20.09 3.00
N GLN A 45 -2.97 -20.46 1.83
CA GLN A 45 -4.37 -20.26 1.43
C GLN A 45 -4.74 -21.30 0.38
N GLY A 46 -5.99 -21.80 0.45
CA GLY A 46 -6.51 -22.83 -0.45
C GLY A 46 -6.05 -24.24 -0.09
N GLU A 47 -6.34 -25.20 -0.97
CA GLU A 47 -6.05 -26.62 -0.72
C GLU A 47 -5.03 -27.17 -1.72
N PHE A 48 -3.96 -27.78 -1.19
CA PHE A 48 -2.98 -28.52 -1.99
C PHE A 48 -2.26 -29.57 -1.13
N SER A 49 -2.28 -30.83 -1.55
CA SER A 49 -1.68 -31.95 -0.81
C SER A 49 -0.38 -32.49 -1.42
N GLY A 50 0.03 -31.97 -2.58
CA GLY A 50 1.27 -32.37 -3.23
C GLY A 50 2.52 -31.87 -2.50
N LYS A 51 3.59 -32.68 -2.50
CA LYS A 51 4.90 -32.24 -1.98
C LYS A 51 5.61 -31.26 -2.91
N THR A 52 5.25 -31.26 -4.18
CA THR A 52 5.84 -30.41 -5.22
C THR A 52 4.77 -29.92 -6.17
N LEU A 53 4.96 -28.72 -6.69
CA LEU A 53 4.14 -28.14 -7.75
C LEU A 53 4.99 -27.62 -8.92
N ARG A 54 4.34 -27.40 -10.05
CA ARG A 54 4.93 -26.89 -11.29
C ARG A 54 4.30 -25.58 -11.69
N VAL A 55 5.12 -24.59 -12.04
CA VAL A 55 4.63 -23.24 -12.41
C VAL A 55 4.77 -22.95 -13.91
N ALA A 56 3.68 -22.58 -14.56
CA ALA A 56 3.65 -22.11 -15.93
C ALA A 56 3.92 -20.61 -15.98
N PHE A 57 5.16 -20.21 -16.27
CA PHE A 57 5.57 -18.80 -16.31
C PHE A 57 6.16 -18.36 -17.66
N ARG A 58 6.55 -19.30 -18.54
CA ARG A 58 7.26 -18.96 -19.79
C ARG A 58 6.43 -18.10 -20.75
N HIS A 59 5.11 -18.30 -20.80
CA HIS A 59 4.24 -17.47 -21.62
C HIS A 59 4.22 -16.02 -21.12
N LEU A 60 4.25 -15.81 -19.79
CA LEU A 60 4.35 -14.49 -19.17
C LEU A 60 5.65 -13.77 -19.54
N ASN A 61 6.77 -14.50 -19.59
CA ASN A 61 8.04 -13.93 -20.03
C ASN A 61 8.08 -13.60 -21.53
N ARG A 62 7.25 -14.24 -22.36
CA ARG A 62 7.15 -13.91 -23.79
C ARG A 62 6.31 -12.67 -24.04
N SER A 63 5.30 -12.43 -23.19
CA SER A 63 4.38 -11.30 -23.29
C SER A 63 4.72 -10.15 -22.32
N ARG A 64 5.91 -10.14 -21.72
CA ARG A 64 6.35 -9.06 -20.80
C ARG A 64 6.75 -7.81 -21.57
N ASP A 65 6.68 -6.67 -20.91
CA ASP A 65 7.36 -5.46 -21.40
C ASP A 65 8.89 -5.73 -21.41
N PRO A 66 9.61 -5.44 -22.51
CA PRO A 66 11.06 -5.59 -22.61
C PRO A 66 11.86 -4.92 -21.48
N LYS A 67 11.35 -3.84 -20.88
CA LYS A 67 11.98 -3.12 -19.76
C LYS A 67 11.82 -3.83 -18.41
N GLU A 68 10.84 -4.72 -18.27
CA GLU A 68 10.63 -5.47 -17.03
C GLU A 68 11.62 -6.63 -16.91
N PRO A 69 12.19 -6.90 -15.73
CA PRO A 69 13.04 -8.08 -15.56
C PRO A 69 12.21 -9.36 -15.80
N PRO A 70 12.80 -10.39 -16.46
CA PRO A 70 12.11 -11.65 -16.67
C PRO A 70 11.87 -12.35 -15.34
N ILE A 71 10.76 -13.09 -15.25
CA ILE A 71 10.50 -13.98 -14.12
C ILE A 71 11.54 -15.10 -14.17
N GLN A 72 12.24 -15.30 -13.07
CA GLN A 72 13.24 -16.36 -12.91
C GLN A 72 12.95 -17.16 -11.64
N PHE A 73 13.17 -18.47 -11.69
CA PHE A 73 13.12 -19.36 -10.54
C PHE A 73 14.55 -19.81 -10.27
N LEU A 74 15.17 -19.29 -9.21
CA LEU A 74 16.54 -19.63 -8.86
C LEU A 74 16.52 -20.81 -7.88
N GLU A 75 17.29 -21.85 -8.22
CA GLU A 75 17.39 -23.07 -7.41
C GLU A 75 17.81 -22.76 -5.96
N GLY A 76 17.19 -23.47 -5.01
CA GLY A 76 17.44 -23.30 -3.57
C GLY A 76 16.78 -22.08 -2.94
N ARG A 77 16.24 -21.13 -3.71
CA ARG A 77 15.57 -19.94 -3.15
C ARG A 77 14.19 -20.26 -2.60
N GLU A 78 13.90 -19.68 -1.43
CA GLU A 78 12.55 -19.63 -0.88
C GLU A 78 11.74 -18.54 -1.55
N ILE A 79 10.50 -18.89 -1.84
CA ILE A 79 9.58 -18.07 -2.62
C ILE A 79 8.20 -18.17 -2.04
N LEU A 80 7.45 -17.08 -2.18
CA LEU A 80 6.02 -17.04 -1.97
C LEU A 80 5.35 -16.96 -3.34
N LEU A 81 4.36 -17.82 -3.55
CA LEU A 81 3.66 -17.98 -4.82
C LEU A 81 2.16 -17.76 -4.64
N PHE A 82 1.62 -16.88 -5.49
CA PHE A 82 0.19 -16.62 -5.64
C PHE A 82 -0.26 -17.27 -6.94
N LEU A 83 -1.09 -18.30 -6.82
CA LEU A 83 -1.31 -19.28 -7.88
C LEU A 83 -2.79 -19.38 -8.25
N ALA A 84 -3.03 -19.59 -9.54
CA ALA A 84 -4.29 -20.04 -10.10
C ALA A 84 -4.09 -21.36 -10.84
N PRO A 85 -5.13 -22.19 -11.01
CA PRO A 85 -5.05 -23.38 -11.86
C PRO A 85 -4.53 -23.02 -13.26
N GLY A 86 -3.49 -23.72 -13.73
CA GLY A 86 -3.03 -23.56 -15.11
C GLY A 86 -3.93 -24.35 -16.05
N GLY A 87 -4.39 -23.76 -17.15
CA GLY A 87 -5.45 -24.26 -18.06
C GLY A 87 -5.35 -25.71 -18.58
N GLU A 88 -6.21 -26.09 -19.52
CA GLU A 88 -6.54 -27.48 -19.90
C GLU A 88 -5.35 -28.48 -19.90
N GLY A 89 -5.50 -29.56 -19.13
CA GLY A 89 -4.53 -30.62 -18.88
C GLY A 89 -4.83 -31.39 -17.59
N LYS A 90 -4.21 -32.56 -17.40
CA LYS A 90 -4.47 -33.41 -16.21
C LYS A 90 -4.35 -32.59 -14.91
N PRO A 91 -5.39 -32.61 -14.06
CA PRO A 91 -5.37 -31.91 -12.78
C PRO A 91 -4.33 -32.56 -11.86
N GLY A 92 -3.57 -31.76 -11.13
CA GLY A 92 -2.77 -32.32 -10.04
C GLY A 92 -1.71 -31.39 -9.48
N ASP A 93 -0.93 -30.70 -10.32
CA ASP A 93 0.26 -29.98 -9.84
C ASP A 93 0.70 -28.78 -10.70
N ARG A 94 -0.04 -28.42 -11.76
CA ARG A 94 0.36 -27.33 -12.67
C ARG A 94 -0.45 -26.06 -12.42
N PHE A 95 0.25 -24.99 -12.07
CA PHE A 95 -0.33 -23.70 -11.74
C PHE A 95 0.24 -22.57 -12.60
N GLN A 96 -0.43 -21.44 -12.64
CA GLN A 96 0.05 -20.20 -13.24
C GLN A 96 0.12 -19.09 -12.17
N LEU A 97 1.00 -18.12 -12.39
CA LEU A 97 1.15 -16.98 -11.48
C LEU A 97 -0.02 -16.00 -11.63
N VAL A 98 -0.64 -15.64 -10.51
CA VAL A 98 -1.62 -14.56 -10.44
C VAL A 98 -0.90 -13.24 -10.67
N ARG A 99 -1.52 -12.30 -11.41
CA ARG A 99 -0.93 -10.98 -11.70
C ARG A 99 0.50 -11.04 -12.29
N ARG A 100 0.73 -11.99 -13.21
CA ARG A 100 1.98 -12.12 -13.99
C ARG A 100 3.21 -12.27 -13.07
N ARG A 101 4.19 -11.36 -13.15
CA ARG A 101 5.41 -11.38 -12.35
C ARG A 101 5.17 -11.17 -10.85
N HIS A 102 4.09 -10.47 -10.49
CA HIS A 102 3.81 -10.13 -9.09
C HIS A 102 3.34 -11.33 -8.28
N GLY A 103 2.82 -12.37 -8.93
CA GLY A 103 2.45 -13.62 -8.25
C GLY A 103 3.64 -14.43 -7.75
N LYS A 104 4.88 -13.98 -7.99
CA LYS A 104 6.08 -14.54 -7.38
C LYS A 104 6.78 -13.47 -6.55
N VAL A 105 7.01 -13.78 -5.29
CA VAL A 105 7.81 -12.96 -4.37
C VAL A 105 8.99 -13.80 -3.91
N ASP A 106 10.21 -13.35 -4.21
CA ASP A 106 11.41 -13.96 -3.64
C ASP A 106 11.52 -13.55 -2.17
N LEU A 107 11.62 -14.54 -1.28
CA LEU A 107 11.74 -14.27 0.15
C LEU A 107 13.19 -13.91 0.48
N PRO A 108 13.44 -12.78 1.16
CA PRO A 108 14.78 -12.43 1.62
C PRO A 108 15.26 -13.40 2.70
N GLY A 109 16.57 -13.50 2.89
CA GLY A 109 17.14 -14.32 3.97
C GLY A 109 16.75 -13.79 5.36
N GLU A 110 16.66 -12.47 5.50
CA GLU A 110 16.21 -11.79 6.72
C GLU A 110 14.85 -11.13 6.48
N GLY A 111 13.95 -11.20 7.47
CA GLY A 111 12.62 -10.56 7.39
C GLY A 111 11.53 -11.35 6.65
N SER A 112 11.85 -12.53 6.10
CA SER A 112 10.86 -13.42 5.46
C SER A 112 9.72 -13.84 6.39
N ALA A 113 10.02 -14.04 7.69
CA ALA A 113 9.02 -14.38 8.69
C ALA A 113 7.88 -13.35 8.77
N GLY A 114 8.20 -12.06 8.69
CA GLY A 114 7.19 -10.99 8.70
C GLY A 114 6.32 -10.97 7.45
N ILE A 115 6.89 -11.29 6.28
CA ILE A 115 6.11 -11.42 5.03
C ILE A 115 5.14 -12.60 5.11
N LEU A 116 5.64 -13.76 5.57
CA LEU A 116 4.82 -14.96 5.71
C LEU A 116 3.70 -14.75 6.73
N GLU A 117 4.00 -14.14 7.88
CA GLU A 117 2.99 -13.77 8.88
C GLU A 117 1.93 -12.83 8.29
N ALA A 118 2.32 -11.79 7.55
CA ALA A 118 1.38 -10.87 6.92
C ALA A 118 0.44 -11.60 5.96
N VAL A 119 0.97 -12.53 5.16
CA VAL A 119 0.18 -13.32 4.21
C VAL A 119 -0.78 -14.27 4.93
N ARG A 120 -0.37 -14.89 6.05
CA ARG A 120 -1.29 -15.70 6.88
C ARG A 120 -2.42 -14.84 7.45
N ILE A 121 -2.11 -13.62 7.90
CA ILE A 121 -3.13 -12.68 8.37
C ILE A 121 -4.11 -12.35 7.24
N PHE A 122 -3.61 -12.01 6.05
CA PHE A 122 -4.46 -11.71 4.90
C PHE A 122 -5.28 -12.91 4.42
N ALA A 123 -4.71 -14.12 4.43
CA ALA A 123 -5.43 -15.33 4.05
C ALA A 123 -6.65 -15.55 4.97
N ARG A 124 -6.49 -15.38 6.28
CA ARG A 124 -7.61 -15.43 7.24
C ARG A 124 -8.69 -14.38 6.98
N VAL A 125 -8.30 -13.20 6.50
CA VAL A 125 -9.28 -12.18 6.08
C VAL A 125 -10.01 -12.62 4.82
N VAL A 126 -9.30 -13.15 3.83
CA VAL A 126 -9.89 -13.60 2.56
C VAL A 126 -10.83 -14.79 2.74
N GLU A 127 -10.62 -15.61 3.77
CA GLU A 127 -11.51 -16.71 4.16
C GLU A 127 -12.87 -16.26 4.71
N THR A 128 -13.03 -15.00 5.13
CA THR A 128 -14.33 -14.48 5.56
C THR A 128 -15.21 -14.12 4.35
N ASP A 129 -16.48 -13.79 4.62
CA ASP A 129 -17.38 -13.27 3.59
C ASP A 129 -16.74 -12.07 2.87
N PRO A 130 -16.77 -11.99 1.52
CA PRO A 130 -16.30 -10.83 0.77
C PRO A 130 -16.87 -9.49 1.22
N ALA A 131 -18.10 -9.46 1.72
CA ALA A 131 -18.72 -8.27 2.28
C ALA A 131 -18.02 -7.79 3.57
N GLU A 132 -17.35 -8.68 4.30
CA GLU A 132 -16.64 -8.37 5.55
C GLU A 132 -15.16 -8.00 5.33
N HIS A 133 -14.56 -8.30 4.18
CA HIS A 133 -13.11 -8.16 3.96
C HIS A 133 -12.57 -6.79 4.38
N PHE A 134 -13.26 -5.71 4.03
CA PHE A 134 -12.82 -4.35 4.37
C PHE A 134 -12.92 -4.04 5.86
N SER A 135 -13.98 -4.50 6.53
CA SER A 135 -14.09 -4.35 7.99
C SER A 135 -12.96 -5.11 8.69
N ARG A 136 -12.65 -6.33 8.23
CA ARG A 136 -11.57 -7.14 8.80
C ARG A 136 -10.19 -6.54 8.56
N ILE A 137 -9.96 -5.91 7.40
CA ILE A 137 -8.71 -5.18 7.12
C ILE A 137 -8.58 -3.97 8.04
N ARG A 138 -9.67 -3.23 8.27
CA ARG A 138 -9.67 -2.06 9.16
C ARG A 138 -9.20 -2.42 10.57
N ASP A 139 -9.66 -3.55 11.11
CA ASP A 139 -9.25 -4.07 12.43
C ASP A 139 -7.73 -4.31 12.55
N LEU A 140 -7.02 -4.40 11.42
CA LEU A 140 -5.58 -4.63 11.35
C LEU A 140 -4.74 -3.36 11.29
N LEU A 141 -5.34 -2.16 11.36
CA LEU A 141 -4.64 -0.88 11.29
C LEU A 141 -3.50 -0.78 12.32
N GLU A 142 -3.73 -1.33 13.52
CA GLU A 142 -2.78 -1.31 14.62
C GLU A 142 -1.89 -2.56 14.70
N SER A 143 -1.85 -3.37 13.64
CA SER A 143 -1.07 -4.61 13.62
C SER A 143 0.40 -4.35 13.99
N PRO A 144 1.02 -5.19 14.84
CA PRO A 144 2.45 -5.08 15.12
C PRO A 144 3.31 -5.43 13.89
N ASN A 145 2.74 -6.12 12.90
CA ASN A 145 3.42 -6.45 11.66
C ASN A 145 3.44 -5.23 10.71
N PRO A 146 4.61 -4.65 10.38
CA PRO A 146 4.73 -3.48 9.49
C PRO A 146 4.00 -3.64 8.16
N ILE A 147 4.10 -4.82 7.58
CA ILE A 147 3.62 -5.10 6.24
C ILE A 147 2.09 -5.08 6.25
N VAL A 148 1.50 -5.59 7.32
CA VAL A 148 0.06 -5.51 7.55
C VAL A 148 -0.38 -4.06 7.71
N ALA A 149 0.16 -3.33 8.68
CA ALA A 149 -0.23 -1.94 8.95
C ALA A 149 -0.10 -1.04 7.71
N SER A 150 1.04 -1.07 7.01
CA SER A 150 1.23 -0.32 5.76
C SER A 150 0.25 -0.74 4.65
N THR A 151 -0.14 -2.02 4.61
CA THR A 151 -1.12 -2.50 3.61
C THR A 151 -2.51 -1.99 3.94
N VAL A 152 -2.94 -1.99 5.20
CA VAL A 152 -4.20 -1.36 5.63
C VAL A 152 -4.25 0.10 5.20
N LEU A 153 -3.21 0.88 5.49
CA LEU A 153 -3.14 2.28 5.09
C LEU A 153 -3.16 2.49 3.58
N ARG A 154 -2.50 1.61 2.80
CA ARG A 154 -2.57 1.66 1.33
C ARG A 154 -3.98 1.37 0.82
N GLN A 155 -4.66 0.39 1.40
CA GLN A 155 -6.04 0.05 1.08
C GLN A 155 -7.00 1.19 1.45
N PHE A 156 -6.83 1.81 2.63
CA PHE A 156 -7.57 2.99 3.05
C PHE A 156 -7.44 4.12 2.04
N ARG A 157 -6.22 4.42 1.60
CA ARG A 157 -5.98 5.47 0.60
C ARG A 157 -6.54 5.11 -0.77
N LYS A 158 -6.38 3.85 -1.20
CA LYS A 158 -6.78 3.40 -2.54
C LYS A 158 -8.30 3.36 -2.70
N HIS A 159 -9.01 3.02 -1.64
CA HIS A 159 -10.45 2.76 -1.67
C HIS A 159 -11.28 3.76 -0.86
N GLY A 160 -10.65 4.74 -0.21
CA GLY A 160 -11.34 5.74 0.61
C GLY A 160 -12.05 5.12 1.82
N LEU A 161 -11.45 4.09 2.44
CA LEU A 161 -12.11 3.29 3.49
C LEU A 161 -11.99 3.89 4.89
N ALA A 162 -11.12 4.87 5.06
CA ALA A 162 -10.90 5.49 6.36
C ALA A 162 -12.12 6.32 6.75
N GLY A 163 -12.69 6.05 7.91
CA GLY A 163 -13.76 6.83 8.53
C GLY A 163 -13.29 7.62 9.76
N PRO A 164 -14.11 8.53 10.30
CA PRO A 164 -13.79 9.27 11.53
C PRO A 164 -13.37 8.36 12.71
N GLU A 165 -13.92 7.15 12.79
CA GLU A 165 -13.56 6.15 13.78
C GLU A 165 -12.09 5.70 13.71
N ASP A 166 -11.47 5.82 12.54
CA ASP A 166 -10.07 5.42 12.30
C ASP A 166 -9.07 6.52 12.68
N LEU A 167 -9.55 7.76 12.92
CA LEU A 167 -8.69 8.92 13.22
C LEU A 167 -7.73 8.69 14.40
N PRO A 168 -8.14 8.12 15.55
CA PRO A 168 -7.19 7.88 16.65
C PRO A 168 -6.00 7.01 16.23
N GLY A 169 -6.24 5.95 15.46
CA GLY A 169 -5.21 5.06 14.94
C GLY A 169 -4.31 5.75 13.92
N ILE A 170 -4.90 6.50 12.98
CA ILE A 170 -4.16 7.25 11.96
C ILE A 170 -3.27 8.32 12.60
N LEU A 171 -3.77 9.05 13.60
CA LEU A 171 -3.01 10.06 14.33
C LEU A 171 -1.84 9.44 15.12
N ARG A 172 -2.06 8.28 15.75
CA ARG A 172 -0.99 7.52 16.41
C ARG A 172 0.08 7.09 15.41
N ILE A 173 -0.33 6.60 14.24
CA ILE A 173 0.58 6.20 13.16
C ILE A 173 1.36 7.40 12.64
N LEU A 174 0.74 8.56 12.40
CA LEU A 174 1.46 9.77 11.98
C LEU A 174 2.53 10.18 13.00
N ARG A 175 2.30 9.97 14.29
CA ARG A 175 3.26 10.33 15.34
C ARG A 175 4.39 9.32 15.49
N LEU A 176 4.09 8.01 15.45
CA LEU A 176 5.00 6.95 15.91
C LEU A 176 5.34 5.90 14.84
N GLY A 177 4.66 5.93 13.71
CA GLY A 177 4.81 4.94 12.64
C GLY A 177 6.16 5.05 11.93
N ARG A 178 6.41 4.06 11.06
CA ARG A 178 7.55 4.08 10.13
C ARG A 178 7.34 5.15 9.08
N GLU A 179 8.41 5.56 8.38
CA GLU A 179 8.33 6.64 7.39
C GLU A 179 7.22 6.44 6.35
N GLU A 180 7.08 5.24 5.77
CA GLU A 180 6.02 4.94 4.82
C GLU A 180 4.62 5.07 5.45
N GLU A 181 4.46 4.57 6.67
CA GLU A 181 3.19 4.59 7.40
C GLU A 181 2.79 6.04 7.74
N ARG A 182 3.74 6.86 8.21
CA ARG A 182 3.53 8.30 8.48
C ARG A 182 3.15 9.05 7.21
N LEU A 183 3.84 8.76 6.09
CA LEU A 183 3.52 9.33 4.79
C LEU A 183 2.09 8.98 4.34
N LEU A 184 1.68 7.72 4.50
CA LEU A 184 0.33 7.29 4.18
C LEU A 184 -0.70 7.94 5.09
N ALA A 185 -0.44 8.01 6.40
CA ALA A 185 -1.31 8.65 7.37
C ALA A 185 -1.53 10.13 7.02
N ALA A 186 -0.47 10.89 6.70
CA ALA A 186 -0.59 12.29 6.30
C ALA A 186 -1.47 12.47 5.05
N ARG A 187 -1.35 11.58 4.06
CA ARG A 187 -2.19 11.61 2.83
C ARG A 187 -3.65 11.23 3.09
N ILE A 188 -3.89 10.32 4.04
CA ILE A 188 -5.26 9.98 4.44
C ILE A 188 -5.90 11.18 5.16
N LEU A 189 -5.16 11.86 6.05
CA LEU A 189 -5.65 13.07 6.71
C LEU A 189 -5.91 14.23 5.74
N GLU A 190 -5.11 14.38 4.67
CA GLU A 190 -5.41 15.30 3.57
C GLU A 190 -6.80 15.01 2.97
N SER A 191 -7.12 13.74 2.74
CA SER A 191 -8.40 13.34 2.17
C SER A 191 -9.58 13.61 3.12
N PHE A 192 -9.39 13.42 4.44
CA PHE A 192 -10.38 13.80 5.45
C PHE A 192 -10.67 15.31 5.44
N LEU A 193 -9.62 16.14 5.47
CA LEU A 193 -9.76 17.60 5.48
C LEU A 193 -10.37 18.14 4.17
N ALA A 194 -9.99 17.55 3.02
CA ALA A 194 -10.58 17.90 1.74
C ALA A 194 -12.08 17.55 1.70
N GLY A 195 -12.44 16.37 2.21
CA GLY A 195 -13.84 15.90 2.27
C GLY A 195 -14.72 16.78 3.16
N THR A 196 -14.27 17.08 4.39
CA THR A 196 -15.05 17.93 5.33
C THR A 196 -15.28 19.32 4.77
N ARG A 197 -14.25 19.95 4.22
CA ARG A 197 -14.35 21.28 3.60
C ARG A 197 -15.25 21.29 2.37
N GLY A 198 -15.12 20.31 1.48
CA GLY A 198 -15.94 20.19 0.27
C GLY A 198 -17.43 20.01 0.58
N GLU A 199 -17.75 19.35 1.69
CA GLU A 199 -19.12 19.12 2.16
C GLU A 199 -19.64 20.22 3.10
N GLY A 200 -18.82 21.21 3.45
CA GLY A 200 -19.17 22.25 4.42
C GLY A 200 -19.45 21.72 5.83
N ARG A 201 -18.82 20.59 6.19
CA ARG A 201 -18.97 19.94 7.51
C ARG A 201 -17.80 20.31 8.41
N GLU A 202 -18.07 20.41 9.70
CA GLU A 202 -17.01 20.48 10.70
C GLU A 202 -16.41 19.09 10.92
N MET A 203 -15.08 19.01 11.01
CA MET A 203 -14.38 17.77 11.32
C MET A 203 -14.29 17.59 12.83
N GLU A 204 -14.79 16.46 13.33
CA GLU A 204 -14.55 16.09 14.72
C GLU A 204 -13.04 15.94 14.96
N ARG A 205 -12.53 16.60 16.01
CA ARG A 205 -11.10 16.61 16.36
C ARG A 205 -10.19 17.30 15.33
N GLU A 206 -10.70 18.25 14.56
CA GLU A 206 -9.89 19.03 13.60
C GLU A 206 -8.64 19.64 14.28
N SER A 207 -8.76 20.14 15.51
CA SER A 207 -7.63 20.67 16.26
C SER A 207 -6.52 19.64 16.47
N ASP A 208 -6.86 18.40 16.87
CA ASP A 208 -5.90 17.32 17.09
C ASP A 208 -5.18 16.93 15.80
N VAL A 209 -5.93 16.93 14.69
CA VAL A 209 -5.41 16.65 13.35
C VAL A 209 -4.44 17.75 12.92
N LEU A 210 -4.84 19.02 13.06
CA LEU A 210 -4.01 20.16 12.70
C LEU A 210 -2.74 20.24 13.54
N ASP A 211 -2.83 20.05 14.85
CA ASP A 211 -1.67 20.08 15.75
C ASP A 211 -0.62 19.03 15.33
N LEU A 212 -1.08 17.82 15.01
CA LEU A 212 -0.19 16.75 14.56
C LEU A 212 0.38 16.99 13.16
N LEU A 213 -0.42 17.51 12.23
CA LEU A 213 0.06 17.86 10.90
C LEU A 213 1.06 19.02 10.93
N VAL A 214 0.85 20.03 11.79
CA VAL A 214 1.81 21.12 12.00
C VAL A 214 3.11 20.58 12.57
N ALA A 215 3.04 19.71 13.59
CA ALA A 215 4.23 19.10 14.17
C ALA A 215 5.00 18.27 13.14
N ALA A 216 4.31 17.44 12.36
CA ALA A 216 4.91 16.62 11.31
C ALA A 216 5.51 17.48 10.18
N ALA A 217 4.77 18.47 9.68
CA ALA A 217 5.21 19.36 8.61
C ALA A 217 6.48 20.15 8.96
N ARG A 218 6.68 20.47 10.25
CA ARG A 218 7.87 21.20 10.72
C ARG A 218 9.04 20.29 11.05
N ASN A 219 8.78 19.13 11.65
CA ASN A 219 9.81 18.38 12.38
C ASN A 219 10.01 16.93 11.92
N ASP A 220 9.17 16.38 11.02
CA ASP A 220 9.39 14.99 10.59
C ASP A 220 10.75 14.83 9.93
N PRO A 221 11.56 13.81 10.28
CA PRO A 221 12.87 13.61 9.67
C PRO A 221 12.80 13.41 8.14
N SER A 222 11.70 12.83 7.63
CA SER A 222 11.52 12.60 6.20
C SER A 222 10.94 13.83 5.49
N PRO A 223 11.64 14.39 4.48
CA PRO A 223 11.08 15.45 3.65
C PRO A 223 9.79 15.03 2.91
N ALA A 224 9.62 13.73 2.63
CA ALA A 224 8.40 13.23 1.97
C ALA A 224 7.18 13.32 2.91
N VAL A 225 7.35 12.99 4.19
CA VAL A 225 6.30 13.14 5.20
C VAL A 225 6.00 14.61 5.42
N ARG A 226 7.03 15.47 5.57
CA ARG A 226 6.81 16.93 5.71
C ARG A 226 6.04 17.52 4.54
N ALA A 227 6.39 17.16 3.30
CA ALA A 227 5.68 17.60 2.10
C ALA A 227 4.23 17.11 2.06
N ALA A 228 3.96 15.86 2.47
CA ALA A 228 2.60 15.34 2.54
C ALA A 228 1.78 16.05 3.63
N SER A 229 2.36 16.34 4.79
CA SER A 229 1.69 17.12 5.83
C SER A 229 1.43 18.56 5.40
N VAL A 230 2.33 19.19 4.64
CA VAL A 230 2.10 20.49 3.99
C VAL A 230 0.90 20.44 3.04
N SER A 231 0.78 19.37 2.24
CA SER A 231 -0.38 19.17 1.36
C SER A 231 -1.67 19.04 2.17
N ALA A 232 -1.66 18.29 3.26
CA ALA A 232 -2.82 18.16 4.15
C ALA A 232 -3.22 19.50 4.80
N LEU A 233 -2.26 20.29 5.28
CA LEU A 233 -2.52 21.61 5.89
C LEU A 233 -3.16 22.60 4.91
N ARG A 234 -2.87 22.49 3.61
CA ARG A 234 -3.53 23.27 2.55
C ARG A 234 -5.06 23.12 2.60
N GLU A 235 -5.54 21.91 2.90
CA GLU A 235 -6.98 21.62 2.83
C GLU A 235 -7.77 22.33 3.92
N SER A 236 -7.23 22.45 5.14
CA SER A 236 -7.89 23.19 6.23
C SER A 236 -8.01 24.69 5.92
N GLY A 237 -6.91 25.32 5.45
CA GLY A 237 -6.89 26.77 5.24
C GLY A 237 -7.05 27.61 6.52
N SER A 238 -7.00 26.98 7.70
CA SER A 238 -7.05 27.68 8.99
C SER A 238 -5.89 28.68 9.15
N PRO A 239 -6.04 29.74 9.96
CA PRO A 239 -4.97 30.71 10.21
C PRO A 239 -3.66 30.05 10.66
N VAL A 240 -3.73 29.05 11.54
CA VAL A 240 -2.56 28.29 12.03
C VAL A 240 -1.88 27.50 10.91
N ALA A 241 -2.65 26.90 10.00
CA ALA A 241 -2.12 26.22 8.83
C ALA A 241 -1.41 27.22 7.90
N VAL A 242 -2.04 28.37 7.60
CA VAL A 242 -1.45 29.42 6.75
C VAL A 242 -0.13 29.94 7.32
N GLU A 243 -0.10 30.28 8.60
CA GLU A 243 1.12 30.75 9.28
C GLU A 243 2.23 29.70 9.22
N THR A 244 1.88 28.44 9.45
CA THR A 244 2.82 27.31 9.35
C THR A 244 3.37 27.17 7.94
N LEU A 245 2.54 27.24 6.91
CA LEU A 245 2.96 27.17 5.51
C LEU A 245 3.90 28.32 5.13
N VAL A 246 3.64 29.55 5.60
CA VAL A 246 4.52 30.72 5.38
C VAL A 246 5.89 30.49 6.01
N TRP A 247 5.94 29.95 7.23
CA TRP A 247 7.20 29.61 7.89
C TRP A 247 7.97 28.55 7.09
N ILE A 248 7.33 27.42 6.77
CA ILE A 248 7.93 26.30 6.03
C ILE A 248 8.50 26.75 4.68
N ALA A 249 7.77 27.55 3.91
CA ALA A 249 8.20 28.06 2.61
C ALA A 249 9.55 28.82 2.69
N ARG A 250 9.86 29.43 3.84
CA ARG A 250 11.08 30.21 4.05
C ARG A 250 12.21 29.41 4.69
N THR A 251 11.89 28.48 5.59
CA THR A 251 12.88 27.94 6.53
C THR A 251 13.15 26.45 6.40
N ASP A 252 12.30 25.66 5.72
CA ASP A 252 12.55 24.21 5.61
C ASP A 252 13.86 23.94 4.87
N ALA A 253 14.66 22.98 5.35
CA ALA A 253 15.92 22.63 4.71
C ALA A 253 15.75 22.06 3.28
N SER A 254 14.66 21.35 3.03
CA SER A 254 14.35 20.72 1.75
C SER A 254 13.69 21.70 0.78
N GLN A 255 14.33 21.92 -0.37
CA GLN A 255 13.74 22.73 -1.45
C GLN A 255 12.38 22.19 -1.91
N MET A 256 12.20 20.86 -1.94
CA MET A 256 10.94 20.23 -2.30
C MET A 256 9.81 20.64 -1.35
N VAL A 257 10.09 20.65 -0.04
CA VAL A 257 9.09 21.02 0.98
C VAL A 257 8.76 22.50 0.91
N ARG A 258 9.78 23.37 0.73
CA ARG A 258 9.56 24.81 0.52
C ARG A 258 8.66 25.08 -0.69
N PHE A 259 8.97 24.44 -1.82
CA PHE A 259 8.18 24.56 -3.04
C PHE A 259 6.72 24.11 -2.83
N GLN A 260 6.51 22.97 -2.17
CA GLN A 260 5.15 22.51 -1.87
C GLN A 260 4.37 23.49 -0.98
N ALA A 261 5.04 24.13 -0.01
CA ALA A 261 4.40 25.15 0.83
C ALA A 261 4.03 26.41 0.04
N GLU A 262 4.86 26.84 -0.92
CA GLU A 262 4.53 27.95 -1.83
C GLU A 262 3.31 27.63 -2.71
N ILE A 263 3.26 26.40 -3.26
CA ILE A 263 2.10 25.94 -4.04
C ILE A 263 0.83 25.91 -3.18
N ALA A 264 0.91 25.42 -1.94
CA ALA A 264 -0.21 25.41 -1.01
C ALA A 264 -0.72 26.83 -0.70
N LEU A 265 0.18 27.78 -0.44
CA LEU A 265 -0.18 29.19 -0.20
C LEU A 265 -0.82 29.84 -1.42
N LEU A 266 -0.29 29.59 -2.62
CA LEU A 266 -0.88 30.10 -3.86
C LEU A 266 -2.30 29.56 -4.06
N HIS A 267 -2.52 28.28 -3.78
CA HIS A 267 -3.82 27.64 -3.87
C HIS A 267 -4.84 28.31 -2.93
N LEU A 268 -4.46 28.51 -1.66
CA LEU A 268 -5.31 29.17 -0.67
C LEU A 268 -5.66 30.62 -1.03
N ARG A 269 -4.71 31.39 -1.58
CA ARG A 269 -4.97 32.77 -2.06
C ARG A 269 -6.02 32.79 -3.17
N ARG A 270 -5.87 31.91 -4.16
CA ARG A 270 -6.82 31.82 -5.29
C ARG A 270 -8.23 31.43 -4.82
N GLN A 271 -8.33 30.54 -3.83
CA GLN A 271 -9.60 30.19 -3.24
C GLN A 271 -10.26 31.36 -2.49
N GLY A 272 -9.49 32.13 -1.72
CA GLY A 272 -10.00 33.32 -1.01
C GLY A 272 -10.41 34.47 -1.93
N GLU A 273 -9.76 34.62 -3.09
CA GLU A 273 -10.09 35.62 -4.12
C GLU A 273 -11.38 35.28 -4.88
N GLY A 274 -11.69 33.99 -5.08
CA GLY A 274 -12.92 33.54 -5.75
C GLY A 274 -14.21 33.62 -4.93
N THR A 275 -14.10 33.93 -3.63
CA THR A 275 -15.24 34.06 -2.69
C THR A 275 -15.62 35.50 -2.36
N ARG A 276 -15.01 36.51 -3.00
CA ARG A 276 -15.46 37.91 -2.88
C ARG A 276 -16.52 38.20 -3.95
N PRO A 277 -17.76 38.56 -3.56
CA PRO A 277 -18.78 39.03 -4.51
C PRO A 277 -18.40 40.37 -5.16
#